data_AF-A0A5N0TIM4-F1
#
_entry.id   AF-A0A5N0TIM4-F1
#
_cell.length_a   1.000
_cell.length_b   1.000
_cell.length_c   1.000
_cell.angle_alpha   90.00
_cell.angle_beta   90.00
_cell.angle_gamma   90.00
#
_symmetry.space_group_name_H-M   'P 1'
#
loop_
_entity.id
_entity.type
_entity.pdbx_description
1 polymer ?
#
loop_
_entity_poly.entity_id
_entity_poly.type
_entity_poly.pdbx_seq_one_letter_code
_entity_poly.pdbx_strand_id
1 'polypeptide(L)'
;MAALAAYAPALTITPRGYRAARITFPADSIVQAAITAATVVEHALGGPVIHLDVLTEREADERENDLPVPALVSAPEAAAILGVTQQRVRQMIAEGKLAAHRIGERAYALVRAEVEARAVAAA
;
A
#
# COMPACT_ATOMS: atom_id res chain seq x y z
N MET A 1 13.35 16.84 -18.25
CA MET A 1 12.76 15.68 -18.97
C MET A 1 13.79 14.87 -19.76
N ALA A 2 14.59 15.44 -20.68
CA ALA A 2 15.53 14.68 -21.51
C ALA A 2 16.54 13.81 -20.73
N ALA A 3 17.02 14.28 -19.58
CA ALA A 3 17.98 13.54 -18.73
C ALA A 3 17.40 12.25 -18.14
N LEU A 4 16.08 12.16 -17.93
CA LEU A 4 15.45 10.96 -17.39
C LEU A 4 15.21 9.89 -18.47
N ALA A 5 15.18 10.26 -19.75
CA ALA A 5 14.82 9.35 -20.84
C ALA A 5 15.79 8.15 -20.97
N ALA A 6 17.06 8.33 -20.57
CA ALA A 6 18.06 7.26 -20.55
C ALA A 6 17.80 6.18 -19.48
N TYR A 7 16.84 6.41 -18.57
CA TYR A 7 16.60 5.58 -17.39
C TYR A 7 15.19 4.97 -17.34
N ALA A 8 14.48 4.93 -18.47
CA ALA A 8 13.11 4.41 -18.59
C ALA A 8 12.19 4.84 -17.41
N PRO A 9 12.00 6.14 -17.20
CA PRO A 9 11.46 6.68 -15.96
C PRO A 9 9.94 6.44 -15.86
N ALA A 10 9.47 6.02 -14.69
CA ALA A 10 8.06 6.06 -14.35
C ALA A 10 7.77 7.32 -13.51
N LEU A 11 6.89 8.19 -14.00
CA LEU A 11 6.53 9.45 -13.33
C LEU A 11 5.14 9.33 -12.71
N THR A 12 5.02 9.75 -11.45
CA THR A 12 3.74 9.76 -10.72
C THR A 12 3.55 11.05 -9.94
N ILE A 13 2.33 11.29 -9.47
CA ILE A 13 2.00 12.35 -8.53
C ILE A 13 1.55 11.68 -7.23
N THR A 14 2.20 12.01 -6.12
CA THR A 14 1.83 11.48 -4.80
C THR A 14 0.47 12.03 -4.36
N PRO A 15 -0.24 11.37 -3.42
CA PRO A 15 -1.50 11.91 -2.88
C PRO A 15 -1.40 13.32 -2.28
N ARG A 16 -0.19 13.74 -1.87
CA ARG A 16 0.10 15.08 -1.35
C ARG A 16 0.44 16.11 -2.45
N GLY A 17 0.40 15.74 -3.73
CA GLY A 17 0.64 16.62 -4.87
C GLY A 17 2.12 16.75 -5.30
N TYR A 18 3.05 16.05 -4.65
CA TYR A 18 4.46 16.05 -5.08
C TYR A 18 4.67 15.20 -6.33
N ARG A 19 5.58 15.64 -7.20
CA ARG A 19 6.06 14.86 -8.35
C ARG A 19 7.04 13.78 -7.86
N ALA A 20 6.87 12.56 -8.32
CA ALA A 20 7.79 11.46 -8.05
C ALA A 20 8.28 10.83 -9.36
N ALA A 21 9.51 10.35 -9.34
CA ALA A 21 10.14 9.63 -10.44
C ALA A 21 10.78 8.34 -9.91
N ARG A 22 10.40 7.19 -10.48
CA ARG A 22 11.11 5.91 -10.31
C ARG A 22 11.99 5.72 -11.54
N ILE A 23 13.27 5.47 -11.30
CA ILE A 23 14.25 5.15 -12.35
C ILE A 23 15.01 3.89 -11.96
N THR A 24 15.38 3.10 -12.95
CA THR A 24 16.18 1.88 -12.77
C THR A 24 17.41 1.98 -13.66
N PHE A 25 18.59 1.76 -13.09
CA PHE A 25 19.85 1.83 -13.82
C PHE A 25 20.96 1.02 -13.15
N PRO A 26 21.98 0.57 -13.92
CA PRO A 26 23.16 -0.07 -13.35
C PRO A 26 23.93 0.88 -12.44
N ALA A 27 24.26 0.43 -11.24
CA ALA A 27 25.13 1.13 -10.30
C ALA A 27 26.01 0.14 -9.57
N ASP A 28 27.24 0.52 -9.27
CA ASP A 28 28.22 -0.31 -8.57
C ASP A 28 28.01 -0.28 -7.05
N SER A 29 27.23 0.68 -6.55
CA SER A 29 26.85 0.78 -5.14
C SER A 29 25.55 1.55 -4.92
N ILE A 30 24.89 1.32 -3.78
CA ILE A 30 23.71 2.09 -3.36
C ILE A 30 24.04 3.58 -3.21
N VAL A 31 25.24 3.92 -2.75
CA VAL A 31 25.68 5.32 -2.60
C VAL A 31 25.75 6.02 -3.95
N GLN A 32 26.36 5.38 -4.95
CA GLN A 32 26.39 5.90 -6.32
C GLN A 32 24.97 6.05 -6.86
N ALA A 33 24.12 5.03 -6.71
CA ALA A 33 22.75 5.07 -7.16
C ALA A 33 21.98 6.26 -6.54
N ALA A 34 22.14 6.50 -5.24
CA ALA A 34 21.49 7.61 -4.55
C ALA A 34 21.93 8.98 -5.09
N ILE A 35 23.24 9.20 -5.25
CA ILE A 35 23.80 10.46 -5.75
C ILE A 35 23.33 10.71 -7.19
N THR A 36 23.44 9.70 -8.06
CA THR A 36 23.01 9.79 -9.45
C THR A 36 21.51 10.06 -9.55
N ALA A 37 20.69 9.35 -8.77
CA ALA A 37 19.24 9.53 -8.79
C ALA A 37 18.83 10.95 -8.36
N ALA A 38 19.37 11.44 -7.24
CA ALA A 38 19.08 12.81 -6.78
C ALA A 38 19.45 13.84 -7.86
N THR A 39 20.66 13.75 -8.40
CA THR A 39 21.16 14.71 -9.41
C THR A 39 20.33 14.71 -10.68
N VAL A 40 20.00 13.53 -11.22
CA VAL A 40 19.22 13.39 -12.45
C VAL A 40 17.79 13.90 -12.25
N VAL A 41 17.15 13.57 -11.12
CA VAL A 41 15.77 13.97 -10.85
C VAL A 41 15.66 15.47 -10.61
N GLU A 42 16.54 16.06 -9.81
CA GLU A 42 16.55 17.51 -9.58
C GLU A 42 16.75 18.28 -10.88
N HIS A 43 17.74 17.88 -11.69
CA HIS A 43 18.01 18.51 -12.98
C HIS A 43 16.83 18.33 -13.96
N ALA A 44 16.17 17.16 -13.96
CA ALA A 44 15.11 16.88 -14.91
C ALA A 44 13.75 17.48 -14.55
N LEU A 45 13.45 17.64 -13.25
CA LEU A 45 12.16 18.12 -12.74
C LEU A 45 12.20 19.56 -12.21
N GLY A 46 13.38 20.14 -12.03
CA GLY A 46 13.57 21.57 -11.74
C GLY A 46 13.22 21.97 -10.31
N GLY A 47 13.40 21.07 -9.33
CA GLY A 47 13.14 21.33 -7.91
C GLY A 47 13.89 20.38 -7.00
N PRO A 48 14.04 20.72 -5.70
CA PRO A 48 14.82 19.93 -4.75
C PRO A 48 14.15 18.58 -4.44
N VAL A 49 14.95 17.54 -4.25
CA VAL A 49 14.47 16.23 -3.79
C VAL A 49 14.17 16.30 -2.30
N ILE A 50 12.91 16.02 -1.93
CA ILE A 50 12.45 16.01 -0.52
C ILE A 50 12.46 14.61 0.11
N HIS A 51 12.50 13.57 -0.72
CA HIS A 51 12.50 12.17 -0.31
C HIS A 51 13.17 11.33 -1.40
N LEU A 52 14.02 10.40 -0.98
CA LEU A 52 14.70 9.45 -1.86
C LEU A 52 14.70 8.08 -1.18
N ASP A 53 14.21 7.08 -1.89
CA ASP A 53 14.35 5.67 -1.53
C ASP A 53 15.16 4.98 -2.62
N VAL A 54 16.15 4.17 -2.21
CA VAL A 54 17.11 3.51 -3.12
C VAL A 54 17.27 2.07 -2.70
N LEU A 55 16.97 1.19 -3.64
CA LEU A 55 16.87 -0.24 -3.42
C LEU A 55 17.59 -0.96 -4.56
N THR A 56 18.06 -2.17 -4.31
CA THR A 56 18.36 -3.09 -5.41
C THR A 56 17.06 -3.48 -6.11
N GLU A 57 17.11 -3.84 -7.39
CA GLU A 57 15.93 -4.30 -8.14
C GLU A 57 15.24 -5.48 -7.43
N ARG A 58 16.02 -6.47 -6.96
CA ARG A 58 15.51 -7.61 -6.19
C ARG A 58 14.73 -7.18 -4.93
N GLU A 59 15.26 -6.25 -4.16
CA GLU A 59 14.60 -5.74 -2.94
C GLU A 59 13.31 -4.96 -3.28
N ALA A 60 13.33 -4.18 -4.37
CA ALA A 60 12.14 -3.47 -4.83
C ALA A 60 11.04 -4.44 -5.25
N ASP A 61 11.39 -5.50 -5.99
CA ASP A 61 10.47 -6.56 -6.40
C ASP A 61 9.92 -7.33 -5.20
N GLU A 62 10.77 -7.67 -4.22
CA GLU A 62 10.34 -8.33 -2.98
C GLU A 62 9.31 -7.48 -2.23
N ARG A 63 9.54 -6.16 -2.08
CA ARG A 63 8.59 -5.24 -1.43
C ARG A 63 7.32 -5.00 -2.22
N GLU A 64 7.39 -4.95 -3.55
CA GLU A 64 6.22 -4.79 -4.41
C GLU A 64 5.32 -6.03 -4.33
N ASN A 65 5.91 -7.21 -4.13
CA ASN A 65 5.19 -8.45 -3.89
C ASN A 65 4.74 -8.65 -2.43
N ASP A 66 5.37 -7.98 -1.46
CA ASP A 66 4.98 -7.98 -0.05
C ASP A 66 3.96 -6.88 0.28
N LEU A 67 2.91 -6.76 -0.55
CA LEU A 67 1.73 -6.02 -0.14
C LEU A 67 1.20 -6.70 1.14
N PRO A 68 1.17 -6.02 2.30
CA PRO A 68 0.74 -6.65 3.54
C PRO A 68 -0.69 -7.12 3.33
N VAL A 69 -0.87 -8.45 3.24
CA VAL A 69 -2.20 -9.04 3.18
C VAL A 69 -2.89 -8.60 4.46
N PRO A 70 -3.97 -7.80 4.37
CA PRO A 70 -4.62 -7.29 5.57
C PRO A 70 -5.06 -8.49 6.39
N ALA A 71 -4.85 -8.44 7.70
CA ALA A 71 -5.28 -9.52 8.58
C ALA A 71 -6.78 -9.74 8.41
N LEU A 72 -7.17 -10.86 7.82
CA LEU A 72 -8.57 -11.20 7.61
C LEU A 72 -9.10 -11.95 8.83
N VAL A 73 -10.36 -11.69 9.16
CA VAL A 73 -11.11 -12.40 10.18
C VAL A 73 -12.39 -12.97 9.60
N SER A 74 -12.77 -14.12 10.11
CA SER A 74 -14.04 -14.75 9.83
C SER A 74 -15.20 -14.06 10.57
N ALA A 75 -16.44 -14.30 10.15
CA ALA A 75 -17.63 -13.82 10.86
C ALA A 75 -17.67 -14.16 12.38
N PRO A 76 -17.27 -15.36 12.86
CA PRO A 76 -17.18 -15.64 14.29
C PRO A 76 -16.12 -14.82 15.03
N GLU A 77 -14.95 -14.60 14.42
CA GLU A 77 -13.90 -13.78 15.02
C GLU A 77 -14.31 -12.30 15.07
N ALA A 78 -14.94 -11.80 14.00
CA ALA A 78 -15.51 -10.45 13.99
C ALA A 78 -16.59 -10.26 15.06
N ALA A 79 -17.39 -11.30 15.33
CA ALA A 79 -18.40 -11.28 16.38
C ALA A 79 -17.77 -11.14 17.77
N ALA A 80 -16.65 -11.84 18.01
CA ALA A 80 -15.90 -11.71 19.25
C ALA A 80 -15.29 -10.31 19.43
N ILE A 81 -14.74 -9.71 18.35
CA ILE A 81 -14.18 -8.35 18.38
C ILE A 81 -15.27 -7.31 18.65
N LEU A 82 -16.43 -7.44 18.00
CA LEU A 82 -17.54 -6.48 18.12
C LEU A 82 -18.38 -6.69 19.38
N GLY A 83 -18.18 -7.77 20.14
CA GLY A 83 -19.02 -8.11 21.29
C GLY A 83 -20.48 -8.44 20.93
N VAL A 84 -20.74 -8.95 19.72
CA VAL A 84 -22.09 -9.29 19.23
C VAL A 84 -22.19 -10.76 18.80
N THR A 85 -23.39 -11.22 18.46
CA THR A 85 -23.58 -12.59 17.94
C THR A 85 -23.13 -12.71 16.48
N GLN A 86 -22.72 -13.92 16.06
CA GLN A 86 -22.36 -14.17 14.66
C GLN A 86 -23.52 -13.88 13.68
N GLN A 87 -24.76 -14.16 14.10
CA GLN A 87 -25.96 -13.85 13.33
C GLN A 87 -26.12 -12.34 13.13
N ARG A 88 -25.80 -11.54 14.15
CA ARG A 88 -25.79 -10.08 14.04
C ARG A 88 -24.72 -9.58 13.08
N VAL A 89 -23.52 -10.16 13.09
CA VAL A 89 -22.48 -9.85 12.09
C VAL A 89 -22.96 -10.14 10.67
N ARG A 90 -23.53 -11.31 10.42
CA ARG A 90 -24.08 -11.68 9.10
C ARG A 90 -25.19 -10.72 8.66
N GLN A 91 -26.05 -10.33 9.58
CA GLN A 91 -27.08 -9.32 9.31
C GLN A 91 -26.45 -7.97 8.93
N MET A 92 -25.43 -7.51 9.67
CA MET A 92 -24.73 -6.26 9.36
C MET A 92 -24.03 -6.29 8.00
N ILE A 93 -23.46 -7.44 7.61
CA ILE A 93 -22.92 -7.64 6.27
C ILE A 93 -24.03 -7.52 5.21
N ALA A 94 -25.16 -8.19 5.41
CA ALA A 94 -26.30 -8.14 4.48
C ALA A 94 -26.90 -6.72 4.37
N GLU A 95 -26.89 -5.95 5.45
CA GLU A 95 -27.31 -4.55 5.50
C GLU A 95 -26.24 -3.57 4.96
N GLY A 96 -25.06 -4.05 4.53
CA GLY A 96 -23.96 -3.23 4.03
C GLY A 96 -23.23 -2.40 5.10
N LYS A 97 -23.45 -2.71 6.39
CA LYS A 97 -22.86 -2.00 7.53
C LYS A 97 -21.46 -2.51 7.91
N LEU A 98 -21.06 -3.65 7.36
CA LEU A 98 -19.70 -4.19 7.45
C LEU A 98 -19.26 -4.59 6.04
N ALA A 99 -18.10 -4.11 5.62
CA ALA A 99 -17.46 -4.60 4.40
C ALA A 99 -17.00 -6.05 4.64
N ALA A 100 -17.40 -6.94 3.74
CA ALA A 100 -17.02 -8.34 3.80
C ALA A 100 -16.93 -8.93 2.40
N HIS A 101 -15.96 -9.83 2.21
CA HIS A 101 -15.83 -10.60 1.00
C HIS A 101 -16.36 -12.01 1.21
N ARG A 102 -17.27 -12.47 0.35
CA ARG A 102 -17.83 -13.83 0.44
C ARG A 102 -16.80 -14.84 -0.09
N ILE A 103 -16.42 -15.80 0.73
CA ILE A 103 -15.52 -16.90 0.36
C ILE A 103 -16.34 -18.19 0.25
N GLY A 104 -16.49 -18.69 -0.97
CA GLY A 104 -17.33 -19.86 -1.26
C GLY A 104 -18.81 -19.62 -0.94
N GLU A 105 -19.53 -20.67 -0.52
CA GLU A 105 -20.98 -20.56 -0.30
C GLU A 105 -21.35 -19.95 1.05
N ARG A 106 -20.56 -20.19 2.11
CA ARG A 106 -21.00 -19.93 3.50
C ARG A 106 -20.05 -19.09 4.35
N ALA A 107 -18.87 -18.76 3.85
CA ALA A 107 -17.88 -18.00 4.61
C ALA A 107 -17.80 -16.55 4.14
N TYR A 108 -17.42 -15.68 5.07
CA TYR A 108 -17.10 -14.28 4.82
C TYR A 108 -15.75 -13.99 5.45
N ALA A 109 -14.91 -13.25 4.73
CA ALA A 109 -13.71 -12.63 5.25
C ALA A 109 -13.93 -11.13 5.39
N LEU A 110 -13.53 -10.60 6.54
CA LEU A 110 -13.58 -9.18 6.87
C LEU A 110 -12.16 -8.72 7.19
N VAL A 111 -11.84 -7.46 6.91
CA VAL A 111 -10.55 -6.89 7.31
C VAL A 111 -10.59 -6.59 8.81
N ARG A 112 -9.68 -7.19 9.59
CA ARG A 112 -9.63 -7.04 11.05
C ARG A 112 -9.64 -5.57 11.49
N ALA A 113 -8.80 -4.75 10.87
CA ALA A 113 -8.67 -3.33 11.22
C ALA A 113 -10.00 -2.56 11.06
N GLU A 114 -10.81 -2.89 10.06
CA GLU A 114 -12.12 -2.26 9.86
C GLU A 114 -13.13 -2.70 10.92
N VAL A 115 -13.09 -3.98 11.31
CA VAL A 115 -13.93 -4.52 12.38
C VAL A 115 -13.59 -3.87 13.72
N GLU A 116 -12.30 -3.72 14.03
CA GLU A 116 -11.83 -3.06 15.25
C GLU A 116 -12.18 -1.57 15.26
N ALA A 117 -11.97 -0.85 14.15
CA ALA A 117 -12.37 0.55 14.01
C ALA A 117 -13.88 0.73 14.23
N ARG A 118 -14.70 -0.23 13.76
CA ARG A 118 -16.15 -0.23 13.98
C ARG A 118 -16.51 -0.49 15.44
N ALA A 119 -15.79 -1.37 16.14
CA ALA A 119 -15.99 -1.61 17.56
C ALA A 119 -15.74 -0.33 18.38
N VAL A 120 -14.67 0.40 18.06
CA VAL A 120 -14.34 1.68 18.68
C VAL A 120 -15.41 2.73 18.41
N ALA A 121 -15.93 2.81 17.18
CA ALA A 121 -16.97 3.78 16.81
C ALA A 121 -18.35 3.46 17.42
N ALA A 122 -18.55 2.27 17.97
CA ALA A 122 -19.81 1.83 18.58
C ALA A 122 -19.79 1.87 20.12
N ALA A 123 -18.63 2.11 20.73
CA ALA A 123 -18.44 2.32 22.17
C ALA A 123 -18.68 3.79 22.55
#